data_AF-A0A926C023-F1
#
_entry.id   AF-A0A926C023-F1
#
_cell.length_a   1.000
_cell.length_b   1.000
_cell.length_c   1.000
_cell.angle_alpha   90.00
_cell.angle_beta   90.00
_cell.angle_gamma   90.00
#
_symmetry.space_group_name_H-M   'P 1'
#
loop_
_entity.id
_entity.type
_entity.pdbx_description
1 polymer ?
#
loop_
_entity_poly.entity_id
_entity_poly.type
_entity_poly.pdbx_seq_one_letter_code
_entity_poly.pdbx_strand_id
1 'polypeptide(L)'
;MKTLDYFIAFAYVVINGFSLVQLIGSYRWPTITRFVFFLVFAIAAIVNTRTVLDTPWSYQSYADYAIPLYSRFILGPFDTITRPVVLSIVVGQVFIAVSMFMKGFWFREGCFFGMIFCVAISPLGLGAAFPATLLMAVAFYRLYKHEDRQTIGEIVGQSWIPLPLD
;
A
#
# COMPACT_ATOMS: atom_id res chain seq x y z
N MET A 1 -5.00 17.15 24.66
CA MET A 1 -3.63 17.15 24.10
C MET A 1 -2.95 15.81 24.37
N LYS A 2 -2.55 15.47 25.61
CA LYS A 2 -1.87 14.20 25.94
C LYS A 2 -2.50 12.93 25.32
N THR A 3 -3.81 12.74 25.41
CA THR A 3 -4.50 11.55 24.85
C THR A 3 -4.40 11.44 23.32
N LEU A 4 -4.45 12.57 22.61
CA LEU A 4 -4.32 12.60 21.15
C LEU A 4 -2.89 12.27 20.73
N ASP A 5 -1.91 12.80 21.47
CA ASP A 5 -0.49 12.53 21.23
C ASP A 5 -0.17 11.04 21.41
N TYR A 6 -0.73 10.40 22.45
CA TYR A 6 -0.61 8.96 22.65
C TYR A 6 -1.25 8.15 21.52
N PHE A 7 -2.41 8.57 21.01
CA PHE A 7 -3.07 7.90 19.90
C PHE A 7 -2.24 7.97 18.61
N ILE A 8 -1.70 9.15 18.28
CA ILE A 8 -0.83 9.35 17.11
C ILE A 8 0.44 8.50 17.23
N ALA A 9 1.09 8.52 18.39
CA ALA A 9 2.29 7.73 18.64
C ALA A 9 2.02 6.22 18.54
N PHE A 10 0.91 5.76 19.10
CA PHE A 10 0.48 4.37 19.01
C PHE A 10 0.25 3.94 17.55
N ALA A 11 -0.53 4.71 16.79
CA ALA A 11 -0.79 4.45 15.38
C ALA A 11 0.52 4.42 14.57
N TYR A 12 1.43 5.36 14.81
CA TYR A 12 2.73 5.44 14.14
C TYR A 12 3.59 4.19 14.38
N VAL A 13 3.69 3.73 15.63
CA VAL A 13 4.45 2.52 16.00
C VAL A 13 3.82 1.28 15.36
N VAL A 14 2.49 1.16 15.40
CA VAL A 14 1.77 0.03 14.80
C VAL A 14 2.00 -0.04 13.29
N ILE A 15 1.89 1.08 12.57
CA ILE A 15 2.07 1.10 11.11
C ILE A 15 3.52 0.76 10.73
N ASN A 16 4.51 1.28 11.46
CA ASN A 16 5.91 0.93 11.22
C ASN A 16 6.20 -0.54 11.53
N GLY A 17 5.70 -1.07 12.65
CA GLY A 17 5.80 -2.48 12.98
C GLY A 17 5.15 -3.38 11.92
N PHE A 18 3.96 -3.01 11.45
CA PHE A 18 3.27 -3.70 10.36
C PHE A 18 4.09 -3.71 9.07
N SER A 19 4.70 -2.58 8.70
CA SER A 19 5.54 -2.50 7.49
C SER A 19 6.80 -3.38 7.58
N LEU A 20 7.41 -3.51 8.76
CA LEU A 20 8.51 -4.45 9.00
C LEU A 20 8.05 -5.90 8.87
N VAL A 21 6.85 -6.22 9.39
CA VAL A 21 6.25 -7.55 9.21
C VAL A 21 6.00 -7.84 7.73
N GLN A 22 5.53 -6.88 6.93
CA GLN A 22 5.41 -7.06 5.48
C GLN A 22 6.75 -7.30 4.79
N LEU A 23 7.77 -6.53 5.16
CA LEU A 23 9.11 -6.71 4.63
C LEU A 23 9.66 -8.09 4.96
N ILE A 24 9.62 -8.51 6.23
CA ILE A 24 10.06 -9.85 6.64
C ILE A 24 9.20 -10.95 5.98
N GLY A 25 7.89 -10.72 5.91
CA GLY A 25 6.92 -11.59 5.25
C GLY A 25 7.26 -11.82 3.79
N SER A 26 7.72 -10.81 3.06
CA SER A 26 8.12 -10.95 1.66
C SER A 26 9.25 -11.98 1.46
N TYR A 27 10.08 -12.21 2.48
CA TYR A 27 11.11 -13.26 2.48
C TYR A 27 10.59 -14.63 2.89
N ARG A 28 9.75 -14.73 3.93
CA ARG A 28 9.32 -16.02 4.51
C ARG A 28 7.97 -16.52 4.01
N TRP A 29 7.00 -15.63 3.84
CA TRP A 29 5.60 -15.91 3.51
C TRP A 29 5.11 -14.98 2.39
N PRO A 30 5.66 -15.13 1.18
CA PRO A 30 5.37 -14.27 0.03
C PRO A 30 3.87 -14.22 -0.29
N THR A 31 3.19 -15.36 -0.22
CA THR A 31 1.80 -15.51 -0.61
C THR A 31 0.87 -14.81 0.38
N ILE A 32 1.18 -14.91 1.68
CA ILE A 32 0.50 -14.15 2.73
C ILE A 32 0.77 -12.65 2.54
N THR A 33 2.02 -12.26 2.28
CA THR A 33 2.41 -10.87 2.04
C THR A 33 1.64 -10.26 0.87
N ARG A 34 1.51 -11.00 -0.24
CA ARG A 34 0.70 -10.62 -1.41
C ARG A 34 -0.76 -10.40 -1.02
N PHE A 35 -1.34 -11.33 -0.24
CA PHE A 35 -2.71 -11.19 0.23
C PHE A 35 -2.90 -9.94 1.10
N VAL A 36 -1.96 -9.66 2.00
CA VAL A 36 -2.06 -8.48 2.85
C VAL A 36 -1.87 -7.20 2.04
N PHE A 37 -0.98 -7.16 1.05
CA PHE A 37 -0.90 -6.02 0.13
C PHE A 37 -2.19 -5.82 -0.66
N PHE A 38 -2.82 -6.91 -1.11
CA PHE A 38 -4.16 -6.82 -1.70
C PHE A 38 -5.13 -6.11 -0.76
N LEU A 39 -5.23 -6.53 0.51
CA LEU A 39 -6.13 -5.92 1.48
C LEU A 39 -5.81 -4.44 1.72
N VAL A 40 -4.53 -4.10 1.92
CA VAL A 40 -4.09 -2.72 2.16
C VAL A 40 -4.46 -1.81 0.99
N PHE A 41 -4.17 -2.23 -0.24
CA PHE A 41 -4.43 -1.41 -1.42
C PHE A 41 -5.92 -1.38 -1.80
N ALA A 42 -6.67 -2.45 -1.57
CA ALA A 42 -8.12 -2.46 -1.75
C ALA A 42 -8.82 -1.52 -0.77
N ILE A 43 -8.45 -1.58 0.52
CA ILE A 43 -8.97 -0.67 1.54
C ILE A 43 -8.58 0.78 1.22
N ALA A 44 -7.32 1.02 0.83
CA ALA A 44 -6.86 2.34 0.43
C ALA A 44 -7.66 2.88 -0.76
N ALA A 45 -7.94 2.06 -1.78
CA ALA A 45 -8.75 2.46 -2.93
C ALA A 45 -10.16 2.86 -2.51
N ILE A 46 -10.81 2.06 -1.64
CA ILE A 46 -12.16 2.36 -1.14
C ILE A 46 -12.18 3.66 -0.33
N VAL A 47 -11.25 3.79 0.62
CA VAL A 47 -11.16 4.99 1.47
C VAL A 47 -10.86 6.21 0.62
N ASN A 48 -9.88 6.16 -0.29
CA ASN A 48 -9.55 7.30 -1.13
C ASN A 48 -10.68 7.67 -2.10
N THR A 49 -11.42 6.70 -2.63
CA THR A 49 -12.59 6.96 -3.48
C THR A 49 -13.67 7.71 -2.69
N ARG A 50 -13.98 7.26 -1.47
CA ARG A 50 -14.98 7.94 -0.63
C ARG A 50 -14.51 9.33 -0.23
N THR A 51 -13.29 9.43 0.31
CA THR A 51 -12.73 10.71 0.77
C THR A 51 -12.66 11.74 -0.36
N VAL A 52 -12.26 11.36 -1.57
CA VAL A 52 -12.13 12.33 -2.68
C VAL A 52 -13.49 12.81 -3.22
N LEU A 53 -14.51 11.96 -3.16
CA LEU A 53 -15.86 12.30 -3.64
C LEU A 53 -16.63 13.10 -2.59
N ASP A 54 -16.53 12.70 -1.32
CA ASP A 54 -17.33 13.26 -0.22
C ASP A 54 -16.65 14.47 0.43
N THR A 55 -15.34 14.38 0.71
CA THR A 55 -14.59 15.39 1.49
C THR A 55 -13.19 15.69 0.92
N PRO A 56 -13.05 16.12 -0.35
CA PRO A 56 -11.74 16.27 -1.00
C PRO A 56 -10.80 17.27 -0.31
N TRP A 57 -11.32 18.27 0.40
CA TRP A 57 -10.48 19.23 1.14
C TRP A 57 -9.68 18.56 2.27
N SER A 58 -10.08 17.37 2.75
CA SER A 58 -9.36 16.69 3.82
C SER A 58 -7.92 16.34 3.43
N TYR A 59 -7.61 16.21 2.13
CA TYR A 59 -6.25 15.96 1.67
C TYR A 59 -5.28 17.13 1.95
N GLN A 60 -5.79 18.35 2.14
CA GLN A 60 -4.95 19.52 2.46
C GLN A 60 -4.28 19.38 3.83
N SER A 61 -4.93 18.69 4.78
CA SER A 61 -4.37 18.43 6.12
C SER A 61 -3.07 17.63 6.11
N TYR A 62 -2.79 16.88 5.03
CA TYR A 62 -1.53 16.19 4.88
C TYR A 62 -0.33 17.14 4.72
N ALA A 63 -0.57 18.40 4.33
CA ALA A 63 0.46 19.40 4.19
C ALA A 63 1.16 19.75 5.50
N ASP A 64 0.48 19.57 6.64
CA ASP A 64 1.00 19.85 7.99
C ASP A 64 2.09 18.85 8.41
N TYR A 65 2.09 17.65 7.81
CA TYR A 65 3.03 16.57 8.14
C TYR A 65 4.11 16.36 7.09
N ALA A 66 3.93 16.95 5.91
CA ALA A 66 4.79 16.75 4.76
C ALA A 66 6.06 17.60 4.82
N ILE A 67 7.10 17.19 4.08
CA ILE A 67 8.28 18.03 3.88
C ILE A 67 7.90 19.33 3.14
N PRO A 68 8.64 20.44 3.30
CA PRO A 68 8.24 21.75 2.79
C PRO A 68 7.91 21.79 1.30
N LEU A 69 8.68 21.10 0.46
CA LEU A 69 8.44 21.03 -0.98
C LEU A 69 7.11 20.34 -1.31
N TYR A 70 6.81 19.24 -0.62
CA TYR A 70 5.60 18.46 -0.84
C TYR A 70 4.36 19.14 -0.24
N SER A 71 4.52 19.82 0.89
CA SER A 71 3.48 20.69 1.49
C SER A 71 3.04 21.80 0.51
N ARG A 72 3.99 22.48 -0.15
CA ARG A 72 3.68 23.47 -1.21
C ARG A 72 2.98 22.87 -2.42
N PHE A 73 3.31 21.63 -2.78
CA PHE A 73 2.61 20.93 -3.86
C PHE A 73 1.15 20.63 -3.47
N ILE A 74 0.93 20.12 -2.25
CA ILE A 74 -0.41 19.82 -1.72
C ILE A 74 -1.29 21.07 -1.70
N LEU A 75 -0.79 22.17 -1.13
CA LEU A 75 -1.54 23.43 -0.96
C LEU A 75 -1.60 24.28 -2.24
N GLY A 76 -0.93 23.87 -3.31
CA GLY A 76 -0.86 24.60 -4.57
C GLY A 76 -1.47 23.81 -5.72
N PRO A 77 -0.66 23.28 -6.65
CA PRO A 77 -1.16 22.58 -7.83
C PRO A 77 -2.13 21.45 -7.50
N PHE A 78 -1.82 20.61 -6.50
CA PHE A 78 -2.66 19.45 -6.17
C PHE A 78 -4.06 19.86 -5.74
N ASP A 79 -4.19 20.91 -4.91
CA ASP A 79 -5.49 21.37 -4.40
C ASP A 79 -6.50 21.64 -5.53
N THR A 80 -6.05 22.33 -6.59
CA THR A 80 -6.88 22.69 -7.75
C THR A 80 -7.39 21.50 -8.56
N ILE A 81 -6.70 20.35 -8.48
CA ILE A 81 -6.99 19.14 -9.25
C ILE A 81 -7.04 17.88 -8.37
N THR A 82 -7.40 18.03 -7.09
CA THR A 82 -7.39 16.94 -6.10
C THR A 82 -8.17 15.72 -6.60
N ARG A 83 -9.39 15.95 -7.12
CA ARG A 83 -10.28 14.88 -7.58
C ARG A 83 -9.68 14.02 -8.69
N PRO A 84 -9.31 14.56 -9.87
CA PRO A 84 -8.77 13.74 -10.95
C PRO A 84 -7.44 13.07 -10.57
N VAL A 85 -6.59 13.72 -9.76
CA VAL A 85 -5.32 13.12 -9.32
C VAL A 85 -5.58 11.93 -8.41
N VAL A 86 -6.39 12.10 -7.35
CA VAL A 86 -6.66 11.01 -6.40
C VAL A 86 -7.45 9.87 -7.05
N LEU A 87 -8.40 10.15 -7.93
CA LEU A 87 -9.09 9.08 -8.69
C LEU A 87 -8.13 8.30 -9.59
N SER A 88 -7.12 8.95 -10.18
CA SER A 88 -6.07 8.27 -10.94
C SER A 88 -5.21 7.38 -10.03
N ILE A 89 -4.91 7.84 -8.81
CA ILE A 89 -4.23 7.05 -7.78
C ILE A 89 -5.08 5.84 -7.38
N VAL A 90 -6.40 6.01 -7.20
CA VAL A 90 -7.33 4.91 -6.90
C VAL A 90 -7.28 3.82 -7.96
N VAL A 91 -7.26 4.19 -9.26
CA VAL A 91 -7.10 3.21 -10.35
C VAL A 91 -5.80 2.43 -10.19
N GLY A 92 -4.70 3.12 -9.89
CA GLY A 92 -3.41 2.48 -9.58
C GLY A 92 -3.49 1.53 -8.37
N GLN A 93 -4.18 1.95 -7.30
CA GLN A 93 -4.37 1.12 -6.10
C GLN A 93 -5.17 -0.14 -6.38
N VAL A 94 -6.25 -0.05 -7.18
CA VAL A 94 -7.02 -1.22 -7.63
C VAL A 94 -6.16 -2.15 -8.48
N PHE A 95 -5.37 -1.60 -9.42
CA PHE A 95 -4.44 -2.38 -10.23
C PHE A 95 -3.44 -3.15 -9.37
N ILE A 96 -2.79 -2.47 -8.41
CA ILE A 96 -1.86 -3.09 -7.46
C ILE A 96 -2.58 -4.21 -6.68
N ALA A 97 -3.77 -3.95 -6.16
CA ALA A 97 -4.52 -4.93 -5.39
C ALA A 97 -4.84 -6.19 -6.21
N VAL A 98 -5.40 -6.04 -7.41
CA VAL A 98 -5.77 -7.17 -8.29
C VAL A 98 -4.54 -7.96 -8.74
N SER A 99 -3.46 -7.26 -9.10
CA SER A 99 -2.21 -7.90 -9.55
C SER A 99 -1.60 -8.85 -8.52
N MET A 100 -1.88 -8.66 -7.22
CA MET A 100 -1.38 -9.54 -6.16
C MET A 100 -1.93 -10.98 -6.26
N PHE A 101 -3.00 -11.22 -7.02
CA PHE A 101 -3.51 -12.57 -7.32
C PHE A 101 -3.01 -13.16 -8.64
N MET A 102 -2.35 -12.37 -9.48
CA MET A 102 -1.93 -12.76 -10.83
C MET A 102 -0.52 -13.40 -10.84
N LYS A 103 -0.01 -13.78 -12.01
CA LYS A 103 1.38 -14.23 -12.20
C LYS A 103 2.00 -13.55 -13.40
N GLY A 104 3.29 -13.72 -13.56
CA GLY A 104 4.07 -13.20 -14.68
C GLY A 104 4.10 -11.68 -14.69
N PHE A 105 4.07 -11.16 -15.91
CA PHE A 105 4.09 -9.74 -16.21
C PHE A 105 3.17 -8.90 -15.30
N TRP A 106 1.89 -9.29 -15.15
CA TRP A 106 0.92 -8.52 -14.37
C TRP A 106 1.27 -8.39 -12.89
N PHE A 107 1.81 -9.45 -12.27
CA PHE A 107 2.25 -9.41 -10.88
C PHE A 107 3.44 -8.47 -10.71
N ARG A 108 4.41 -8.55 -11.64
CA ARG A 108 5.59 -7.69 -11.65
C ARG A 108 5.24 -6.21 -11.82
N GLU A 109 4.37 -5.89 -12.77
CA GLU A 109 3.88 -4.52 -12.94
C GLU A 109 3.16 -4.03 -11.68
N GLY A 110 2.34 -4.89 -11.07
CA GLY A 110 1.72 -4.65 -9.77
C GLY A 110 2.70 -4.24 -8.68
N CYS A 111 3.77 -5.01 -8.50
CA CYS A 111 4.83 -4.68 -7.55
C CYS A 111 5.56 -3.38 -7.93
N PHE A 112 5.77 -3.12 -9.22
CA PHE A 112 6.42 -1.91 -9.71
C PHE A 112 5.60 -0.65 -9.37
N PHE A 113 4.30 -0.65 -9.67
CA PHE A 113 3.41 0.44 -9.27
C PHE A 113 3.29 0.56 -7.75
N GLY A 114 3.32 -0.55 -7.01
CA GLY A 114 3.39 -0.55 -5.54
C GLY A 114 4.62 0.19 -5.01
N MET A 115 5.79 -0.05 -5.59
CA MET A 115 7.01 0.69 -5.26
C MET A 115 6.87 2.19 -5.56
N ILE A 116 6.41 2.55 -6.77
CA ILE A 116 6.21 3.94 -7.16
C ILE A 116 5.26 4.64 -6.19
N PHE A 117 4.12 4.03 -5.89
CA PHE A 117 3.14 4.59 -4.97
C PHE A 117 3.76 4.86 -3.60
N CYS A 118 4.40 3.86 -3.00
CA CYS A 118 5.02 3.97 -1.69
C CYS A 118 6.11 5.05 -1.63
N VAL A 119 6.95 5.14 -2.67
CA VAL A 119 8.00 6.18 -2.76
C VAL A 119 7.38 7.56 -2.96
N ALA A 120 6.38 7.69 -3.83
CA ALA A 120 5.73 8.96 -4.15
C ALA A 120 5.06 9.60 -2.93
N ILE A 121 4.46 8.80 -2.05
CA ILE A 121 3.81 9.29 -0.82
C ILE A 121 4.77 9.42 0.36
N SER A 122 6.01 8.91 0.28
CA SER A 122 6.99 9.01 1.37
C SER A 122 7.30 10.45 1.85
N PRO A 123 7.26 11.50 0.99
CA PRO A 123 7.47 12.88 1.43
C PRO A 123 6.35 13.45 2.32
N LEU A 124 5.25 12.72 2.52
CA LEU A 124 4.21 13.04 3.52
C LEU A 124 4.70 12.91 4.97
N GLY A 125 5.91 12.37 5.20
CA GLY A 125 6.51 12.31 6.53
C GLY A 125 5.63 11.55 7.51
N LEU A 126 5.30 12.19 8.64
CA LEU A 126 4.44 11.59 9.67
C LEU A 126 3.04 11.26 9.15
N GLY A 127 2.54 12.02 8.16
CA GLY A 127 1.22 11.81 7.56
C GLY A 127 1.08 10.48 6.80
N ALA A 128 2.21 9.88 6.41
CA ALA A 128 2.28 8.53 5.84
C ALA A 128 3.01 7.54 6.75
N ALA A 129 3.16 7.88 8.04
CA ALA A 129 3.89 7.09 9.03
C ALA A 129 5.31 6.67 8.55
N PHE A 130 6.02 7.57 7.87
CA PHE A 130 7.41 7.36 7.44
C PHE A 130 8.24 6.78 8.59
N PRO A 131 9.12 5.77 8.38
CA PRO A 131 9.56 5.19 7.09
C PRO A 131 8.72 4.00 6.58
N ALA A 132 7.52 3.75 7.12
CA ALA A 132 6.73 2.56 6.78
C ALA A 132 6.50 2.37 5.27
N THR A 133 6.27 3.46 4.54
CA THR A 133 6.07 3.42 3.09
C THR A 133 7.32 2.94 2.35
N LEU A 134 8.52 3.37 2.76
CA LEU A 134 9.77 2.88 2.17
C LEU A 134 10.02 1.40 2.48
N LEU A 135 9.70 0.95 3.69
CA LEU A 135 9.81 -0.47 4.06
C LEU A 135 8.87 -1.34 3.21
N MET A 136 7.64 -0.87 2.97
CA MET A 136 6.70 -1.52 2.06
C MET A 136 7.20 -1.48 0.60
N ALA A 137 7.84 -0.40 0.15
CA ALA A 137 8.46 -0.36 -1.18
C ALA A 137 9.56 -1.41 -1.33
N VAL A 138 10.40 -1.61 -0.30
CA VAL A 138 11.42 -2.68 -0.31
C VAL A 138 10.77 -4.06 -0.32
N ALA A 139 9.66 -4.25 0.37
CA ALA A 139 8.90 -5.50 0.33
C ALA A 139 8.33 -5.78 -1.07
N PHE A 140 7.79 -4.77 -1.76
CA PHE A 140 7.39 -4.90 -3.17
C PHE A 140 8.58 -5.19 -4.08
N TYR A 141 9.71 -4.54 -3.89
CA TYR A 141 10.93 -4.83 -4.64
C TYR A 141 11.37 -6.29 -4.46
N ARG A 142 11.30 -6.80 -3.23
CA ARG A 142 11.63 -8.18 -2.92
C ARG A 142 10.69 -9.16 -3.64
N LEU A 143 9.38 -8.89 -3.62
CA LEU A 143 8.38 -9.67 -4.35
C LEU A 143 8.60 -9.61 -5.87
N TYR A 144 8.89 -8.43 -6.41
CA TYR A 144 9.19 -8.21 -7.83
C TYR A 144 10.38 -9.05 -8.32
N LYS A 145 11.42 -9.20 -7.49
CA LYS A 145 12.62 -9.98 -7.83
C LYS A 145 12.45 -11.49 -7.67
N HIS A 146 11.47 -11.94 -6.90
CA HIS A 146 11.30 -13.36 -6.53
C HIS A 146 9.87 -13.83 -6.79
N GLU A 147 9.45 -13.69 -8.04
CA GLU A 147 8.14 -14.04 -8.55
C GLU A 147 7.76 -15.53 -8.43
N ASP A 148 8.75 -16.43 -8.37
CA ASP A 148 8.61 -17.89 -8.42
C ASP A 148 7.96 -18.57 -7.19
N ARG A 149 7.12 -17.86 -6.44
CA ARG A 149 6.48 -18.39 -5.23
C ARG A 149 4.98 -18.57 -5.44
N GLN A 150 4.46 -19.71 -4.97
CA GLN A 150 3.09 -20.19 -5.19
C GLN A 150 2.03 -19.08 -5.01
N THR A 151 1.04 -19.03 -5.90
CA THR A 151 -0.10 -18.11 -5.73
C THR A 151 -1.05 -18.61 -4.65
N ILE A 152 -1.89 -17.69 -4.14
CA ILE A 152 -2.96 -18.04 -3.19
C ILE A 152 -3.88 -19.11 -3.79
N GLY A 153 -4.23 -18.99 -5.08
CA GLY A 153 -5.05 -19.97 -5.79
C GLY A 153 -4.41 -21.36 -5.87
N GLU A 154 -3.09 -21.46 -5.96
CA GLU A 154 -2.37 -22.74 -5.98
C GLU A 154 -2.32 -23.39 -4.59
N ILE A 155 -2.11 -22.61 -3.54
CA ILE A 155 -2.14 -23.12 -2.16
C ILE A 155 -3.54 -23.68 -1.84
N VAL A 156 -4.58 -22.92 -2.19
CA VAL A 156 -5.96 -23.37 -2.01
C VAL A 156 -6.23 -24.60 -2.88
N GLY A 157 -5.86 -24.59 -4.16
CA GLY A 157 -6.04 -25.74 -5.05
C GLY A 157 -5.34 -27.03 -4.60
N GLN A 158 -4.12 -26.93 -4.03
CA GLN A 158 -3.39 -28.08 -3.50
C GLN A 158 -4.01 -28.67 -2.24
N SER A 159 -4.65 -27.86 -1.39
CA SER A 159 -5.31 -28.35 -0.17
C SER A 159 -6.57 -29.20 -0.42
N TRP A 160 -7.08 -29.23 -1.66
CA TRP A 160 -8.28 -29.98 -2.04
C TRP A 160 -8.01 -31.26 -2.86
N ILE A 161 -6.77 -31.73 -2.99
CA ILE A 161 -6.48 -33.04 -3.63
C ILE A 161 -6.51 -34.11 -2.53
N PRO A 162 -7.55 -34.96 -2.44
CA PRO A 162 -7.49 -36.15 -1.60
C PRO A 162 -6.50 -37.14 -2.23
N LEU A 163 -5.72 -37.81 -1.37
CA LEU A 163 -4.74 -38.86 -1.67
C LEU A 163 -5.28 -39.95 -2.63
N PRO A 164 -4.39 -40.66 -3.35
CA PRO A 164 -4.78 -41.71 -4.29
C PRO A 164 -5.64 -42.77 -3.59
N LEU A 165 -6.71 -43.16 -4.28
CA LEU A 165 -7.52 -44.33 -3.95
C LEU A 165 -6.77 -45.58 -4.42
N ASP A 166 -5.79 -46.03 -3.64
CA ASP A 166 -5.22 -47.39 -3.76
C ASP A 166 -5.23 -48.07 -2.38
#